data_AF-A0A5D8YIX6-F1
#
_entry.id   AF-A0A5D8YIX6-F1
#
_cell.length_a   1.000
_cell.length_b   1.000
_cell.length_c   1.000
_cell.angle_alpha   90.00
_cell.angle_beta   90.00
_cell.angle_gamma   90.00
#
_symmetry.space_group_name_H-M   'P 1'
#
loop_
_entity.id
_entity.type
_entity.pdbx_description
1 polymer ?
#
loop_
_entity_poly.entity_id
_entity_poly.type
_entity_poly.pdbx_seq_one_letter_code
_entity_poly.pdbx_strand_id
1 'polypeptide(L)'
;MKKNLVKKALCFIYCSFLLSISCSNMYAKELYRINTERLNVRKLPNPNSKVFGYISKGQMVEVLGKSGFWYKIQVGKEIGYVDMHYLIKSPNIDNSNEEEITIHNYKVIAGASLIIILTFIIVKLFSSKNRTEIIHDQGLHHQQIVIKQKSVGLAIVLTLLFGPIGMLYSTVRGAIIMILLPLVLFLVSVIFFSLNFKLMGAALILSLIIFLIFYWLICIIWAASAANSSNKIIINTPIIPNEK
;
A
#
# COMPACT_ATOMS: atom_id res chain seq x y z
N MET A 1 -7.75 -29.48 -5.09
CA MET A 1 -6.35 -29.04 -4.85
C MET A 1 -6.02 -27.62 -5.34
N LYS A 2 -6.32 -27.25 -6.60
CA LYS A 2 -5.93 -25.93 -7.19
C LYS A 2 -6.45 -24.67 -6.44
N LYS A 3 -7.66 -24.70 -5.85
CA LYS A 3 -8.24 -23.52 -5.16
C LYS A 3 -7.49 -23.08 -3.90
N ASN A 4 -6.82 -24.00 -3.21
CA ASN A 4 -6.03 -23.68 -2.01
C ASN A 4 -4.65 -23.10 -2.37
N LEU A 5 -4.12 -23.44 -3.55
CA LEU A 5 -2.85 -22.94 -4.04
C LEU A 5 -2.96 -21.46 -4.45
N VAL A 6 -4.05 -21.08 -5.13
CA VAL A 6 -4.32 -19.69 -5.53
C VAL A 6 -4.50 -18.78 -4.30
N LYS A 7 -5.18 -19.26 -3.25
CA LYS A 7 -5.32 -18.52 -1.98
C LYS A 7 -3.98 -18.31 -1.27
N LYS A 8 -3.10 -19.33 -1.27
CA LYS A 8 -1.75 -19.23 -0.69
C LYS A 8 -0.88 -18.25 -1.49
N ALA A 9 -0.95 -18.28 -2.82
CA ALA A 9 -0.20 -17.39 -3.70
C ALA A 9 -0.63 -15.91 -3.56
N LEU A 10 -1.94 -15.64 -3.54
CA LEU A 10 -2.45 -14.27 -3.35
C LEU A 10 -2.04 -13.68 -1.99
N CYS A 11 -2.01 -14.51 -0.95
CA CYS A 11 -1.55 -14.10 0.38
C CYS A 11 -0.04 -13.78 0.40
N PHE A 12 0.77 -14.57 -0.32
CA PHE A 12 2.21 -14.36 -0.42
C PHE A 12 2.56 -13.06 -1.17
N ILE A 13 1.83 -12.78 -2.25
CA ILE A 13 2.01 -11.56 -3.06
C ILE A 13 1.61 -10.32 -2.24
N TYR A 14 0.50 -10.38 -1.51
CA TYR A 14 0.04 -9.27 -0.66
C TYR A 14 1.01 -8.99 0.51
N CYS A 15 1.54 -10.04 1.14
CA CYS A 15 2.55 -9.92 2.20
C CYS A 15 3.85 -9.28 1.68
N SER A 16 4.29 -9.67 0.47
CA SER A 16 5.50 -9.13 -0.16
C SER A 16 5.36 -7.65 -0.50
N PHE A 17 4.17 -7.23 -0.94
CA PHE A 17 3.88 -5.82 -1.26
C PHE A 17 3.86 -4.93 -0.01
N LEU A 18 3.30 -5.44 1.10
CA LEU A 18 3.29 -4.71 2.37
C LEU A 18 4.67 -4.54 2.99
N LEU A 19 5.55 -5.54 2.85
CA LEU A 19 6.93 -5.48 3.35
C LEU A 19 7.74 -4.36 2.66
N SER A 20 7.48 -4.14 1.37
CA SER A 20 8.14 -3.07 0.59
C SER A 20 7.74 -1.66 1.02
N ILE A 21 6.50 -1.46 1.50
CA ILE A 21 6.00 -0.15 1.95
C ILE A 21 6.67 0.29 3.27
N SER A 22 7.07 -0.66 4.12
CA SER A 22 7.71 -0.36 5.41
C SER A 22 9.20 0.00 5.32
N CYS A 23 9.87 -0.30 4.21
CA CYS A 23 11.33 -0.14 4.08
C CYS A 23 11.77 1.25 3.58
N SER A 24 10.86 2.12 3.15
CA SER A 24 11.23 3.34 2.42
C SER A 24 11.78 4.49 3.25
N ASN A 25 11.80 4.41 4.59
CA ASN A 25 11.98 5.59 5.44
C ASN A 25 13.19 5.53 6.40
N MET A 26 14.36 5.08 5.92
CA MET A 26 15.64 5.36 6.57
C MET A 26 16.61 5.98 5.56
N TYR A 27 16.59 7.30 5.46
CA TYR A 27 17.65 8.05 4.78
C TYR A 27 18.60 8.58 5.86
N ALA A 28 19.76 7.94 5.98
CA ALA A 28 20.82 8.43 6.86
C ALA A 28 21.44 9.68 6.22
N LYS A 29 21.41 10.80 6.96
CA LYS A 29 21.98 12.07 6.54
C LYS A 29 23.51 11.96 6.52
N GLU A 30 24.10 11.99 5.32
CA GLU A 30 25.56 11.99 5.17
C GLU A 30 26.11 13.43 5.21
N LEU A 31 26.93 13.73 6.22
CA LEU A 31 27.59 15.02 6.38
C LEU A 31 29.02 15.00 5.85
N TYR A 32 29.37 16.03 5.08
CA TYR A 32 30.71 16.21 4.53
C TYR A 32 31.27 17.58 4.92
N ARG A 33 32.55 17.61 5.26
CA ARG A 33 33.32 18.83 5.53
C ARG A 33 34.02 19.29 4.26
N ILE A 34 33.98 20.59 4.00
CA ILE A 34 34.69 21.20 2.86
C ILE A 34 36.16 21.45 3.21
N ASN A 35 37.05 20.96 2.36
CA ASN A 35 38.51 21.10 2.55
C ASN A 35 39.13 22.30 1.81
N THR A 36 38.41 22.91 0.86
CA THR A 36 38.93 24.03 0.06
C THR A 36 38.45 25.38 0.57
N GLU A 37 39.25 26.45 0.40
CA GLU A 37 38.94 27.82 0.82
C GLU A 37 37.62 28.33 0.27
N ARG A 38 37.36 28.06 -1.01
CA ARG A 38 36.15 28.49 -1.71
C ARG A 38 35.70 27.42 -2.69
N LEU A 39 34.67 26.66 -2.31
CA LEU A 39 34.06 25.63 -3.15
C LEU A 39 32.91 26.23 -3.95
N ASN A 40 33.01 26.22 -5.27
CA ASN A 40 31.97 26.74 -6.15
C ASN A 40 30.80 25.75 -6.27
N VAL A 41 29.59 26.24 -6.04
CA VAL A 41 28.35 25.47 -6.20
C VAL A 41 27.74 25.76 -7.55
N ARG A 42 27.56 24.70 -8.33
CA ARG A 42 27.12 24.77 -9.73
C ARG A 42 25.70 24.29 -9.90
N LYS A 43 25.00 24.79 -10.91
CA LYS A 43 23.61 24.35 -11.20
C LYS A 43 23.52 22.96 -11.83
N LEU A 44 24.57 22.51 -12.51
CA LEU A 44 24.61 21.21 -13.18
C LEU A 44 25.93 20.49 -12.84
N PRO A 45 25.98 19.14 -12.90
CA PRO A 45 27.18 18.35 -12.64
C PRO A 45 28.16 18.41 -13.84
N ASN A 46 28.58 19.62 -14.22
CA ASN A 46 29.49 19.87 -15.33
C ASN A 46 30.45 21.03 -14.96
N PRO A 47 31.76 20.90 -15.19
CA PRO A 47 32.74 21.97 -14.93
C PRO A 47 32.45 23.29 -15.67
N ASN A 48 31.74 23.26 -16.80
CA ASN A 48 31.43 24.46 -17.60
C ASN A 48 30.09 25.10 -17.24
N SER A 49 29.38 24.57 -16.24
CA SER A 49 28.06 25.08 -15.86
C SER A 49 28.12 26.34 -14.99
N LYS A 50 27.04 27.13 -15.03
CA LYS A 50 26.91 28.37 -14.26
C LYS A 50 27.06 28.11 -12.75
N VAL A 51 27.99 28.83 -12.14
CA VAL A 51 28.17 28.91 -10.69
C VAL A 51 27.12 29.89 -10.15
N PHE A 52 26.37 29.47 -9.13
CA PHE A 52 25.37 30.34 -8.49
C PHE A 52 25.74 30.72 -7.06
N GLY A 53 26.64 29.98 -6.42
CA GLY A 53 27.07 30.24 -5.06
C GLY A 53 28.44 29.64 -4.77
N TYR A 54 28.92 29.86 -3.56
CA TYR A 54 30.15 29.26 -3.05
C TYR A 54 29.99 28.92 -1.57
N ILE A 55 30.81 27.99 -1.11
CA ILE A 55 30.85 27.54 0.28
C ILE A 55 32.28 27.63 0.79
N SER A 56 32.44 28.09 2.02
CA SER A 56 33.75 28.34 2.62
C SER A 56 34.33 27.07 3.25
N LYS A 57 35.66 27.04 3.39
CA LYS A 57 36.36 25.94 4.07
C LYS A 57 35.81 25.67 5.47
N GLY A 58 35.73 24.40 5.83
CA GLY A 58 35.31 23.95 7.16
C GLY A 58 33.79 23.90 7.37
N GLN A 59 32.99 24.44 6.44
CA GLN A 59 31.53 24.29 6.52
C GLN A 59 31.12 22.83 6.29
N MET A 60 30.11 22.40 7.04
CA MET A 60 29.47 21.09 6.91
C MET A 60 28.31 21.20 5.94
N VAL A 61 28.22 20.26 5.00
CA VAL A 61 27.12 20.17 4.04
C VAL A 61 26.49 18.79 4.06
N GLU A 62 25.17 18.76 3.92
CA GLU A 62 24.40 17.54 3.72
C GLU A 62 24.40 17.16 2.24
N VAL A 63 24.80 15.92 1.95
CA VAL A 63 24.77 15.36 0.60
C VAL A 63 23.45 14.63 0.40
N LEU A 64 22.64 15.12 -0.54
CA LEU A 64 21.34 14.54 -0.93
C LEU A 64 21.47 13.43 -1.97
N GLY A 65 22.62 13.32 -2.63
CA GLY A 65 22.86 12.30 -3.65
C GLY A 65 24.16 12.49 -4.42
N LYS A 66 24.49 11.50 -5.25
CA LYS A 66 25.70 11.47 -6.07
C LYS A 66 25.35 11.36 -7.55
N SER A 67 26.00 12.16 -8.38
CA SER A 67 25.91 12.10 -9.84
C SER A 67 27.32 12.09 -10.44
N GLY A 68 27.84 10.89 -10.71
CA GLY A 68 29.23 10.70 -11.15
C GLY A 68 30.24 11.20 -10.11
N PHE A 69 31.06 12.18 -10.48
CA PHE A 69 32.05 12.83 -9.61
C PHE A 69 31.50 14.07 -8.86
N TRP A 70 30.19 14.30 -8.94
CA TRP A 70 29.54 15.44 -8.30
C TRP A 70 28.61 14.98 -7.18
N TYR A 71 28.68 15.68 -6.05
CA TYR A 71 27.70 15.56 -4.98
C TYR A 71 26.63 16.63 -5.11
N LYS A 72 25.38 16.20 -4.95
CA LYS A 72 24.20 17.06 -4.88
C LYS A 72 24.03 17.52 -3.45
N ILE A 73 24.09 18.82 -3.23
CA ILE A 73 23.96 19.45 -1.92
C ILE A 73 22.86 20.50 -1.96
N GLN A 74 22.29 20.81 -0.81
CA GLN A 74 21.34 21.90 -0.66
C GLN A 74 21.99 23.08 0.04
N VAL A 75 21.91 24.26 -0.58
CA VAL A 75 22.42 25.51 -0.03
C VAL A 75 21.25 26.47 0.09
N GLY A 76 20.73 26.63 1.31
CA GLY A 76 19.51 27.38 1.56
C GLY A 76 18.30 26.72 0.89
N LYS A 77 17.66 27.43 -0.06
CA LYS A 77 16.49 26.94 -0.83
C LYS A 77 16.85 26.37 -2.20
N GLU A 78 18.11 26.50 -2.63
CA GLU A 78 18.55 26.04 -3.94
C GLU A 78 19.37 24.75 -3.83
N ILE A 79 19.25 23.91 -4.85
CA ILE A 79 20.00 22.65 -4.99
C ILE A 79 21.16 22.90 -5.95
N GLY A 80 22.35 22.47 -5.54
CA GLY A 80 23.56 22.61 -6.33
C GLY A 80 24.43 21.37 -6.35
N TYR A 81 25.41 21.40 -7.24
CA TYR A 81 26.39 20.34 -7.45
C TYR A 81 27.78 20.85 -7.10
N VAL A 82 28.52 20.04 -6.35
CA VAL A 82 29.90 20.29 -5.96
C VAL A 82 30.76 19.07 -6.27
N ASP A 83 32.03 19.30 -6.59
CA ASP A 83 32.95 18.22 -6.91
C ASP A 83 33.33 17.44 -5.63
N MET A 84 33.23 16.11 -5.71
CA MET A 84 33.50 15.17 -4.63
C MET A 84 34.92 15.31 -4.05
N HIS A 85 35.91 15.69 -4.85
CA HIS A 85 37.31 15.73 -4.41
C HIS A 85 37.58 16.77 -3.30
N TYR A 86 36.70 17.76 -3.16
CA TYR A 86 36.84 18.81 -2.14
C TYR A 86 36.06 18.52 -0.86
N LEU A 87 35.40 17.37 -0.78
CA LEU A 87 34.56 16.96 0.33
C LEU A 87 35.19 15.79 1.09
N ILE A 88 35.33 15.97 2.41
CA ILE A 88 35.82 14.93 3.32
C ILE A 88 34.62 14.42 4.11
N LYS A 89 34.37 13.11 4.06
CA LYS A 89 33.31 12.49 4.85
C LYS A 89 33.63 12.68 6.33
N SER A 90 32.77 13.38 7.06
CA SER A 90 32.90 13.52 8.51
C SER A 90 32.07 12.43 9.17
N PRO A 91 32.56 11.76 10.23
CA PRO A 91 31.68 11.01 11.10
C PRO A 91 30.63 11.97 11.65
N ASN A 92 29.39 11.50 11.67
CA ASN A 92 28.27 12.29 12.16
C ASN A 92 28.43 12.46 13.68
N ILE A 93 28.77 13.66 14.14
CA ILE A 93 28.78 14.03 15.57
C ILE A 93 27.59 14.97 15.76
N ASP A 94 26.41 14.37 15.91
CA ASP A 94 25.17 15.07 16.22
C ASP A 94 25.17 15.49 17.70
N ASN A 95 25.72 16.67 18.03
CA ASN A 95 25.54 17.28 19.35
C ASN A 95 24.17 17.98 19.48
N SER A 96 23.10 17.31 19.09
CA SER A 96 21.73 17.74 19.39
C SER A 96 20.80 16.52 19.50
N ASN A 97 20.51 16.16 20.76
CA ASN A 97 19.40 15.35 21.26
C ASN A 97 19.22 13.95 20.63
N GLU A 98 19.99 12.99 21.16
CA GLU A 98 19.94 11.55 20.85
C GLU A 98 18.58 10.85 21.18
N GLU A 99 17.66 11.51 21.88
CA GLU A 99 16.39 10.89 22.29
C GLU A 99 15.34 10.86 21.15
N GLU A 100 15.27 11.84 20.25
CA GLU A 100 14.13 11.94 19.31
C GLU A 100 14.22 10.98 18.11
N ILE A 101 15.43 10.68 17.64
CA ILE A 101 15.67 9.79 16.48
C ILE A 101 15.44 8.32 16.85
N THR A 102 15.85 7.90 18.07
CA THR A 102 15.53 6.56 18.58
C THR A 102 14.04 6.39 18.80
N ILE A 103 13.34 7.47 19.23
CA ILE A 103 11.90 7.46 19.45
C ILE A 103 11.11 7.26 18.15
N HIS A 104 11.43 8.04 17.12
CA HIS A 104 10.77 7.92 15.83
C HIS A 104 11.05 6.57 15.18
N ASN A 105 12.29 6.08 15.22
CA ASN A 105 12.65 4.77 14.67
C ASN A 105 12.00 3.62 15.43
N TYR A 106 11.99 3.62 16.77
CA TYR A 106 11.28 2.56 17.51
C TYR A 106 9.78 2.62 17.25
N LYS A 107 9.18 3.82 17.09
CA LYS A 107 7.74 3.95 16.86
C LYS A 107 7.35 3.47 15.47
N VAL A 108 8.19 3.74 14.47
CA VAL A 108 8.04 3.22 13.10
C VAL A 108 8.26 1.70 13.07
N ILE A 109 9.30 1.18 13.74
CA ILE A 109 9.60 -0.25 13.81
C ILE A 109 8.51 -1.00 14.61
N ALA A 110 8.02 -0.41 15.71
CA ALA A 110 6.92 -0.97 16.51
C ALA A 110 5.60 -0.94 15.72
N GLY A 111 5.31 0.14 15.00
CA GLY A 111 4.15 0.22 14.10
C GLY A 111 4.22 -0.80 12.97
N ALA A 112 5.37 -0.93 12.30
CA ALA A 112 5.59 -1.94 11.28
C ALA A 112 5.47 -3.36 11.84
N SER A 113 6.04 -3.63 13.02
CA SER A 113 5.93 -4.93 13.70
C SER A 113 4.49 -5.26 14.08
N LEU A 114 3.71 -4.28 14.58
CA LEU A 114 2.30 -4.47 14.92
C LEU A 114 1.46 -4.78 13.67
N ILE A 115 1.71 -4.10 12.56
CA ILE A 115 1.03 -4.35 11.27
C ILE A 115 1.39 -5.74 10.74
N ILE A 116 2.67 -6.16 10.82
CA ILE A 116 3.12 -7.50 10.44
C ILE A 116 2.45 -8.57 11.33
N ILE A 117 2.36 -8.32 12.63
CA ILE A 117 1.68 -9.23 13.57
C ILE A 117 0.18 -9.31 13.28
N LEU A 118 -0.50 -8.18 13.07
CA LEU A 118 -1.94 -8.15 12.73
C LEU A 118 -2.21 -8.88 11.41
N THR A 119 -1.39 -8.65 10.39
CA THR A 119 -1.53 -9.32 9.10
C THR A 119 -1.27 -10.82 9.22
N PHE A 120 -0.28 -11.25 10.00
CA PHE A 120 -0.05 -12.67 10.28
C PHE A 120 -1.22 -13.31 11.05
N ILE A 121 -1.80 -12.60 12.02
CA ILE A 121 -3.01 -13.03 12.74
C ILE A 121 -4.20 -13.17 11.79
N ILE A 122 -4.45 -12.19 10.92
CA ILE A 122 -5.54 -12.22 9.92
C ILE A 122 -5.33 -13.39 8.93
N VAL A 123 -4.10 -13.62 8.47
CA VAL A 123 -3.75 -14.75 7.60
C VAL A 123 -3.95 -16.08 8.32
N LYS A 124 -3.53 -16.19 9.58
CA LYS A 124 -3.72 -17.41 10.40
C LYS A 124 -5.20 -17.68 10.67
N LEU A 125 -6.00 -16.64 10.93
CA LEU A 125 -7.46 -16.73 11.04
C LEU A 125 -8.10 -17.21 9.73
N PHE A 126 -7.60 -16.76 8.58
CA PHE A 126 -8.09 -17.18 7.26
C PHE A 126 -7.67 -18.62 6.89
N SER A 127 -6.48 -19.05 7.35
CA SER A 127 -5.97 -20.42 7.17
C SER A 127 -6.70 -21.43 8.07
N SER A 128 -7.19 -21.01 9.24
CA SER A 128 -7.64 -21.92 10.30
C SER A 128 -9.06 -22.49 10.16
N LYS A 129 -9.88 -22.14 9.15
CA LYS A 129 -11.28 -22.65 9.11
C LYS A 129 -11.70 -23.33 7.82
N ASN A 130 -11.09 -24.49 7.58
CA ASN A 130 -11.65 -25.58 6.78
C ASN A 130 -11.36 -26.94 7.45
N ARG A 131 -11.82 -27.13 8.69
CA ARG A 131 -12.12 -28.49 9.17
C ARG A 131 -13.44 -28.89 8.51
N THR A 132 -13.36 -29.76 7.54
CA THR A 132 -14.49 -30.61 7.15
C THR A 132 -14.67 -31.60 8.29
N GLU A 133 -15.63 -31.34 9.17
CA GLU A 133 -16.17 -32.42 9.99
C GLU A 133 -16.96 -33.34 9.06
N ILE A 134 -16.36 -34.50 8.79
CA ILE A 134 -17.02 -35.61 8.13
C ILE A 134 -17.75 -36.32 9.28
N ILE A 135 -19.05 -36.02 9.46
CA ILE A 135 -19.89 -36.84 10.33
C ILE A 135 -20.10 -38.14 9.56
N HIS A 136 -19.37 -39.18 9.95
CA HIS A 136 -19.61 -40.54 9.48
C HIS A 136 -20.79 -41.08 10.28
N ASP A 137 -22.01 -40.82 9.82
CA ASP A 137 -23.19 -41.47 10.39
C ASP A 137 -23.30 -42.89 9.84
N GLN A 138 -23.26 -43.89 10.71
CA GLN A 138 -23.51 -45.28 10.36
C GLN A 138 -25.00 -45.56 10.54
N GLY A 139 -25.77 -45.54 9.44
CA GLY A 139 -27.14 -46.05 9.44
C GLY A 139 -28.02 -45.51 8.31
N LEU A 140 -28.32 -46.38 7.34
CA LEU A 140 -29.45 -46.35 6.38
C LEU A 140 -29.68 -45.09 5.50
N HIS A 141 -29.24 -45.20 4.25
CA HIS A 141 -29.76 -44.55 3.04
C HIS A 141 -30.35 -43.12 3.10
N HIS A 142 -29.58 -42.11 3.50
CA HIS A 142 -29.62 -40.78 2.86
C HIS A 142 -28.26 -40.08 3.03
N GLN A 143 -27.47 -39.99 1.95
CA GLN A 143 -26.29 -39.12 1.95
C GLN A 143 -26.75 -37.66 2.00
N GLN A 144 -26.70 -37.04 3.17
CA GLN A 144 -26.90 -35.60 3.29
C GLN A 144 -25.64 -34.87 2.83
N ILE A 145 -25.66 -34.34 1.61
CA ILE A 145 -24.59 -33.46 1.11
C ILE A 145 -24.72 -32.13 1.88
N VAL A 146 -23.97 -31.95 2.97
CA VAL A 146 -23.93 -30.69 3.70
C VAL A 146 -23.14 -29.67 2.87
N ILE A 147 -23.86 -28.85 2.08
CA ILE A 147 -23.26 -27.79 1.26
C ILE A 147 -22.86 -26.63 2.19
N LYS A 148 -21.56 -26.32 2.25
CA LYS A 148 -21.02 -25.28 3.15
C LYS A 148 -21.51 -23.88 2.77
N GLN A 149 -22.23 -23.23 3.68
CA GLN A 149 -22.66 -21.84 3.54
C GLN A 149 -21.48 -20.86 3.64
N LYS A 150 -21.58 -19.73 2.92
CA LYS A 150 -20.62 -18.63 2.99
C LYS A 150 -20.92 -17.75 4.21
N SER A 151 -19.90 -17.37 4.98
CA SER A 151 -20.06 -16.39 6.06
C SER A 151 -20.33 -14.99 5.50
N VAL A 152 -21.49 -14.42 5.82
CA VAL A 152 -21.88 -13.05 5.45
C VAL A 152 -21.00 -12.03 6.19
N GLY A 153 -20.72 -12.26 7.48
CA GLY A 153 -19.85 -11.39 8.27
C GLY A 153 -18.43 -11.31 7.70
N LEU A 154 -17.87 -12.43 7.24
CA LEU A 154 -16.55 -12.42 6.60
C LEU A 154 -16.56 -11.62 5.29
N ALA A 155 -17.64 -11.68 4.50
CA ALA A 155 -17.78 -10.87 3.29
C ALA A 155 -17.80 -9.37 3.62
N ILE A 156 -18.56 -8.97 4.65
CA ILE A 156 -18.63 -7.57 5.12
C ILE A 156 -17.25 -7.07 5.57
N VAL A 157 -16.54 -7.84 6.41
CA VAL A 157 -15.21 -7.45 6.93
C VAL A 157 -14.20 -7.31 5.78
N LEU A 158 -14.21 -8.23 4.82
CA LEU A 158 -13.32 -8.17 3.66
C LEU A 158 -13.61 -6.95 2.78
N THR A 159 -14.89 -6.65 2.52
CA THR A 159 -15.28 -5.47 1.73
C THR A 159 -15.06 -4.16 2.49
N LEU A 160 -15.19 -4.16 3.82
CA LEU A 160 -14.85 -3.02 4.65
C LEU A 160 -13.35 -2.70 4.57
N LEU A 161 -12.46 -3.70 4.54
CA LEU A 161 -11.01 -3.44 4.49
C LEU A 161 -10.48 -3.19 3.08
N PHE A 162 -11.00 -3.92 2.09
CA PHE A 162 -10.44 -3.94 0.72
C PHE A 162 -11.39 -3.36 -0.34
N GLY A 163 -12.53 -2.83 0.08
CA GLY A 163 -13.52 -2.24 -0.83
C GLY A 163 -14.00 -3.25 -1.89
N PRO A 164 -14.03 -2.87 -3.18
CA PRO A 164 -14.49 -3.73 -4.28
C PRO A 164 -13.72 -5.05 -4.41
N ILE A 165 -12.44 -5.08 -4.01
CA ILE A 165 -11.63 -6.30 -4.04
C ILE A 165 -12.16 -7.32 -3.02
N GLY A 166 -12.65 -6.85 -1.87
CA GLY A 166 -13.26 -7.71 -0.85
C GLY A 166 -14.53 -8.41 -1.32
N MET A 167 -15.29 -7.80 -2.24
CA MET A 167 -16.49 -8.42 -2.84
C MET A 167 -16.20 -9.69 -3.63
N LEU A 168 -14.96 -9.92 -4.09
CA LEU A 168 -14.58 -11.14 -4.83
C LEU A 168 -14.80 -12.42 -4.01
N TYR A 169 -14.87 -12.32 -2.69
CA TYR A 169 -15.22 -13.44 -1.82
C TYR A 169 -16.67 -13.92 -2.01
N SER A 170 -17.61 -12.99 -2.25
CA SER A 170 -19.04 -13.31 -2.41
C SER A 170 -19.48 -13.36 -3.88
N THR A 171 -19.09 -12.37 -4.69
CA THR A 171 -19.48 -12.23 -6.11
C THR A 171 -18.35 -11.72 -7.01
N VAL A 172 -18.03 -12.47 -8.05
CA VAL A 172 -16.98 -12.09 -9.03
C VAL A 172 -17.52 -11.07 -10.04
N ARG A 173 -18.71 -11.28 -10.58
CA ARG A 173 -19.31 -10.39 -11.59
C ARG A 173 -19.58 -8.98 -11.04
N GLY A 174 -20.14 -8.91 -9.84
CA GLY A 174 -20.42 -7.63 -9.17
C GLY A 174 -19.14 -6.85 -8.86
N ALA A 175 -18.09 -7.54 -8.40
CA ALA A 175 -16.79 -6.90 -8.14
C ALA A 175 -16.15 -6.32 -9.40
N ILE A 176 -16.24 -7.01 -10.55
CA ILE A 176 -15.70 -6.50 -11.82
C ILE A 176 -16.43 -5.21 -12.24
N ILE A 177 -17.77 -5.20 -12.17
CA ILE A 177 -18.58 -4.02 -12.49
C ILE A 177 -18.21 -2.86 -11.55
N MET A 178 -18.10 -3.17 -10.26
CA MET A 178 -17.76 -2.17 -9.25
C MET A 178 -16.36 -1.62 -9.46
N ILE A 179 -15.35 -2.42 -9.83
CA ILE A 179 -13.99 -1.91 -10.10
C ILE A 179 -13.96 -1.05 -11.37
N LEU A 180 -14.69 -1.45 -12.42
CA LEU A 180 -14.64 -0.78 -13.72
C LEU A 180 -15.39 0.55 -13.75
N LEU A 181 -16.54 0.64 -13.09
CA LEU A 181 -17.39 1.84 -13.07
C LEU A 181 -16.67 3.12 -12.60
N PRO A 182 -16.00 3.17 -11.44
CA PRO A 182 -15.30 4.36 -10.97
C PRO A 182 -14.09 4.70 -11.83
N LEU A 183 -13.44 3.71 -12.47
CA LEU A 183 -12.36 3.94 -13.42
C LEU A 183 -12.85 4.73 -14.64
N VAL A 184 -14.00 4.34 -15.18
CA VAL A 184 -14.64 5.06 -16.30
C VAL A 184 -15.09 6.46 -15.89
N LEU A 185 -15.72 6.60 -14.72
CA LEU A 185 -16.14 7.90 -14.19
C LEU A 185 -14.97 8.84 -13.94
N PHE A 186 -13.84 8.32 -13.44
CA PHE A 186 -12.62 9.08 -13.25
C PHE A 186 -12.05 9.57 -14.59
N LEU A 187 -11.99 8.70 -15.61
CA LEU A 187 -11.53 9.09 -16.95
C LEU A 187 -12.41 10.18 -17.56
N VAL A 188 -13.73 10.06 -17.46
CA VAL A 188 -14.67 11.09 -17.92
C VAL A 188 -14.44 12.41 -17.17
N SER A 189 -14.28 12.36 -15.85
CA SER A 189 -14.02 13.54 -15.02
C SER A 189 -12.71 14.24 -15.41
N VAL A 190 -11.64 13.49 -15.69
CA VAL A 190 -10.34 14.03 -16.14
C VAL A 190 -10.47 14.74 -17.49
N ILE A 191 -11.23 14.16 -18.44
CA ILE A 191 -11.48 14.77 -19.77
C ILE A 191 -12.24 16.10 -19.61
N PHE A 192 -13.30 16.13 -18.79
CA PHE A 192 -14.08 17.35 -18.53
C PHE A 192 -13.25 18.43 -17.82
N PHE A 193 -12.39 18.04 -16.88
CA PHE A 193 -11.49 18.96 -16.17
C PHE A 193 -10.44 19.59 -17.10
N SER A 194 -9.96 18.83 -18.11
CA SER A 194 -8.99 19.33 -19.09
C SER A 194 -9.52 20.47 -19.96
N LEU A 195 -10.84 20.69 -20.02
CA LEU A 195 -11.49 21.74 -20.82
C LEU A 195 -11.79 23.02 -20.01
N ASN A 196 -11.81 22.97 -18.68
CA ASN A 196 -12.20 24.09 -17.82
C ASN A 196 -11.18 24.28 -16.67
N PHE A 197 -10.01 24.82 -17.00
CA PHE A 197 -8.86 24.91 -16.08
C PHE A 197 -9.02 25.90 -14.91
N LYS A 198 -10.03 26.79 -14.92
CA LYS A 198 -9.95 28.05 -14.18
C LYS A 198 -10.68 28.15 -12.84
N LEU A 199 -11.42 27.13 -12.40
CA LEU A 199 -12.12 27.22 -11.12
C LEU A 199 -12.30 25.82 -10.52
N MET A 200 -12.00 25.68 -9.22
CA MET A 200 -12.49 24.60 -8.34
C MET A 200 -11.58 23.37 -8.07
N GLY A 201 -10.28 23.54 -7.82
CA GLY A 201 -9.43 22.41 -7.38
C GLY A 201 -9.88 21.75 -6.05
N ALA A 202 -10.21 22.54 -5.03
CA ALA A 202 -10.51 22.02 -3.70
C ALA A 202 -11.92 21.38 -3.56
N ALA A 203 -12.95 21.97 -4.17
CA ALA A 203 -14.31 21.43 -4.05
C ALA A 203 -14.51 20.13 -4.87
N LEU A 204 -13.75 19.97 -5.97
CA LEU A 204 -13.73 18.71 -6.74
C LEU A 204 -13.08 17.57 -5.96
N ILE A 205 -12.02 17.85 -5.20
CA ILE A 205 -11.38 16.84 -4.34
C ILE A 205 -12.34 16.41 -3.23
N LEU A 206 -13.03 17.37 -2.61
CA LEU A 206 -14.01 17.07 -1.56
C LEU A 206 -15.20 16.26 -2.08
N SER A 207 -15.71 16.57 -3.28
CA SER A 207 -16.81 15.81 -3.90
C SER A 207 -16.38 14.38 -4.28
N LEU A 208 -15.13 14.20 -4.74
CA LEU A 208 -14.56 12.89 -5.05
C LEU A 208 -14.41 12.01 -3.78
N ILE A 209 -13.97 12.60 -2.67
CA ILE A 209 -13.84 11.90 -1.38
C ILE A 209 -15.22 11.45 -0.88
N ILE A 210 -16.23 12.34 -0.95
CA ILE A 210 -17.61 12.01 -0.58
C ILE A 210 -18.16 10.88 -1.46
N PHE A 211 -17.97 10.96 -2.77
CA PHE A 211 -18.37 9.91 -3.69
C PHE A 211 -17.71 8.57 -3.35
N LEU A 212 -16.42 8.58 -3.02
CA LEU A 212 -15.68 7.37 -2.63
C LEU A 212 -16.22 6.73 -1.35
N ILE A 213 -16.61 7.53 -0.35
CA ILE A 213 -17.22 7.04 0.90
C ILE A 213 -18.56 6.36 0.61
N PHE A 214 -19.46 7.00 -0.15
CA PHE A 214 -20.75 6.42 -0.49
C PHE A 214 -20.60 5.15 -1.33
N TYR A 215 -19.69 5.17 -2.29
CA TYR A 215 -19.36 4.02 -3.11
C TYR A 215 -18.85 2.84 -2.25
N TRP A 216 -18.04 3.13 -1.23
CA TRP A 216 -17.54 2.10 -0.30
C TRP A 216 -18.68 1.44 0.49
N LEU A 217 -19.66 2.23 0.95
CA LEU A 217 -20.85 1.73 1.64
C LEU A 217 -21.72 0.85 0.74
N ILE A 218 -21.91 1.26 -0.53
CA ILE A 218 -22.65 0.48 -1.53
C ILE A 218 -22.00 -0.90 -1.73
N CYS A 219 -20.66 -0.96 -1.79
CA CYS A 219 -19.94 -2.22 -1.91
C CYS A 219 -20.22 -3.15 -0.72
N ILE A 220 -20.24 -2.63 0.51
CA ILE A 220 -20.51 -3.43 1.72
C ILE A 220 -21.91 -4.04 1.68
N ILE A 221 -22.92 -3.23 1.36
CA ILE A 221 -24.31 -3.69 1.25
C ILE A 221 -24.43 -4.76 0.17
N TRP A 222 -23.78 -4.56 -0.98
CA TRP A 222 -23.84 -5.52 -2.07
C TRP A 222 -23.12 -6.83 -1.73
N ALA A 223 -21.95 -6.76 -1.08
CA ALA A 223 -21.21 -7.92 -0.62
C ALA A 223 -22.05 -8.80 0.33
N ALA A 224 -22.73 -8.17 1.28
CA ALA A 224 -23.61 -8.83 2.23
C ALA A 224 -24.81 -9.49 1.53
N SER A 225 -25.47 -8.74 0.64
CA SER A 225 -26.60 -9.23 -0.16
C SER A 225 -26.21 -10.44 -1.03
N ALA A 226 -25.06 -10.36 -1.71
CA ALA A 226 -24.56 -11.45 -2.56
C ALA A 226 -24.20 -12.71 -1.76
N ALA A 227 -23.59 -12.55 -0.58
CA ALA A 227 -23.28 -13.67 0.31
C ALA A 227 -24.56 -14.34 0.83
N ASN A 228 -25.55 -13.54 1.24
CA ASN A 228 -26.84 -14.04 1.72
C ASN A 228 -27.63 -14.75 0.60
N SER A 229 -27.67 -14.16 -0.60
CA SER A 229 -28.32 -14.76 -1.76
C SER A 229 -27.69 -16.11 -2.13
N SER A 230 -26.36 -16.20 -2.10
CA SER A 230 -25.65 -17.48 -2.30
C SER A 230 -26.09 -18.54 -1.28
N ASN A 231 -26.28 -18.16 -0.01
CA ASN A 231 -26.71 -19.08 1.03
C ASN A 231 -28.17 -19.53 0.84
N LYS A 232 -29.07 -18.62 0.42
CA LYS A 232 -30.46 -18.96 0.08
C LYS A 232 -30.54 -19.98 -1.04
N ILE A 233 -29.73 -19.82 -2.09
CA ILE A 233 -29.65 -20.78 -3.20
C ILE A 233 -29.21 -22.14 -2.65
N ILE A 234 -28.13 -22.19 -1.87
CA ILE A 234 -27.63 -23.43 -1.27
C ILE A 234 -28.70 -24.14 -0.44
N ILE A 235 -29.47 -23.41 0.37
CA ILE A 235 -30.54 -23.97 1.21
C ILE A 235 -31.68 -24.54 0.36
N ASN A 236 -32.03 -23.85 -0.73
CA ASN A 236 -33.21 -24.17 -1.54
C ASN A 236 -32.91 -25.12 -2.71
N THR A 237 -31.63 -25.50 -2.93
CA THR A 237 -31.29 -26.42 -4.03
C THR A 237 -31.67 -27.85 -3.64
N PRO A 238 -32.59 -28.51 -4.34
CA PRO A 238 -32.95 -29.90 -4.03
C PRO A 238 -31.72 -30.80 -4.21
N ILE A 239 -31.49 -31.68 -3.23
CA ILE A 239 -30.42 -32.67 -3.28
C ILE A 239 -30.86 -33.74 -4.27
N ILE A 240 -30.45 -33.61 -5.54
CA ILE A 240 -30.66 -34.66 -6.53
C ILE A 240 -29.62 -35.74 -6.23
N PRO A 241 -30.01 -36.95 -5.76
CA PRO A 241 -29.05 -38.03 -5.62
C PRO A 241 -28.49 -38.35 -7.01
N ASN A 242 -27.16 -38.39 -7.14
CA ASN A 242 -26.52 -38.86 -8.36
C ASN A 242 -27.01 -40.30 -8.62
N GLU A 243 -27.84 -40.50 -9.64
CA GLU A 243 -27.97 -41.81 -10.28
C GLU A 243 -26.60 -42.18 -10.85
N LYS A 244 -26.15 -43.38 -10.50
CA LYS A 244 -24.85 -43.95 -10.89
C LYS A 244 -24.80 -44.24 -12.38
#